data_AF-A0A2G9N9V7-F1
#
_entry.id   AF-A0A2G9N9V7-F1
#
_cell.length_a   1.000
_cell.length_b   1.000
_cell.length_c   1.000
_cell.angle_alpha   90.00
_cell.angle_beta   90.00
_cell.angle_gamma   90.00
#
_symmetry.space_group_name_H-M   'P 1'
#
loop_
_entity.id
_entity.type
_entity.pdbx_description
1 polymer ?
#
loop_
_entity_poly.entity_id
_entity_poly.type
_entity_poly.pdbx_seq_one_letter_code
_entity_poly.pdbx_strand_id
1 'polypeptide(L)'
;MLWNWPKHLNIIHVLHVNMVQITVREVNQDVFREFKGEAIKRGFKVGDALTFAMQKFNSECRSKYDLMSLKPFNLGKGNERVSEQVDEIMYGE
;
A
#
# COMPACT_ATOMS: atom_id res chain seq x y z
N MET A 1 34.93 38.77 -15.51
CA MET A 1 33.83 38.91 -14.53
C MET A 1 33.00 37.63 -14.61
N LEU A 2 33.46 36.51 -14.03
CA LEU A 2 33.23 36.09 -12.64
C LEU A 2 31.76 36.20 -12.23
N TRP A 3 30.99 35.12 -12.43
CA TRP A 3 29.90 34.79 -11.52
C TRP A 3 30.14 33.39 -10.98
N ASN A 4 30.59 33.38 -9.73
CA ASN A 4 31.05 32.25 -8.96
C ASN A 4 29.83 31.69 -8.22
N TRP A 5 29.34 30.51 -8.61
CA TRP A 5 28.23 29.85 -7.93
C TRP A 5 28.71 29.31 -6.58
N PRO A 6 28.09 29.66 -5.44
CA PRO A 6 28.53 29.14 -4.15
C PRO A 6 28.24 27.64 -4.03
N LYS A 7 29.29 26.84 -3.80
CA LYS A 7 29.26 25.38 -3.58
C LYS A 7 28.71 24.99 -2.19
N HIS A 8 27.59 25.55 -1.78
CA HIS A 8 26.98 25.21 -0.49
C HIS A 8 25.45 25.30 -0.53
N LEU A 9 24.84 24.64 -1.51
CA LEU A 9 23.43 24.29 -1.42
C LEU A 9 23.37 22.78 -1.36
N ASN A 10 23.48 22.25 -0.14
CA ASN A 10 23.00 20.91 0.20
C ASN A 10 21.50 20.91 -0.10
N ILE A 11 21.13 20.47 -1.30
CA ILE A 11 19.76 20.11 -1.61
C ILE A 11 19.50 18.82 -0.82
N ILE A 12 19.11 18.98 0.43
CA ILE A 12 18.50 17.90 1.20
C ILE A 12 17.16 17.69 0.53
N HIS A 13 17.08 16.69 -0.36
CA HIS A 13 15.80 16.11 -0.72
C HIS A 13 15.15 15.62 0.57
N VAL A 14 14.24 16.42 1.14
CA VAL A 14 13.39 16.00 2.24
C VAL A 14 12.41 15.00 1.65
N LEU A 15 12.81 13.73 1.60
CA LEU A 15 11.88 12.62 1.40
C LEU A 15 10.97 12.60 2.62
N HIS A 16 9.75 13.10 2.46
CA HIS A 16 8.73 13.03 3.50
C HIS A 16 8.30 11.56 3.65
N VAL A 17 8.99 10.80 4.50
CA VAL A 17 8.58 9.44 4.86
C VAL A 17 7.49 9.57 5.92
N ASN A 18 6.24 9.42 5.52
CA ASN A 18 5.13 9.26 6.47
C ASN A 18 5.33 7.93 7.22
N MET A 19 5.83 8.00 8.46
CA MET A 19 5.88 6.83 9.35
C MET A 19 4.49 6.53 9.87
N VAL A 20 3.79 5.60 9.21
CA VAL A 20 2.53 5.04 9.71
C VAL A 20 2.83 3.91 10.68
N GLN A 21 2.42 4.06 11.93
CA GLN A 21 2.52 3.00 12.93
C GLN A 21 1.23 2.19 12.96
N ILE A 22 1.31 0.92 12.55
CA ILE A 22 0.17 0.00 12.54
C ILE A 22 0.29 -0.96 13.72
N THR A 23 -0.76 -1.06 14.54
CA THR A 23 -0.84 -2.00 15.66
C THR A 23 -1.98 -2.96 15.44
N VAL A 24 -1.69 -4.27 15.43
CA VAL A 24 -2.69 -5.33 15.34
C VAL A 24 -2.96 -5.87 16.75
N ARG A 25 -4.22 -5.87 17.15
CA ARG A 25 -4.68 -6.42 18.44
C ARG A 25 -5.20 -7.84 18.23
N GLU A 26 -5.31 -8.60 19.32
CA GLU A 26 -5.92 -9.95 19.32
C GLU A 26 -5.21 -10.98 18.43
N VAL A 27 -3.88 -10.90 18.35
CA VAL A 27 -3.08 -11.92 17.68
C VAL A 27 -3.04 -13.19 18.53
N ASN A 28 -3.23 -14.35 17.90
CA ASN A 28 -3.04 -15.65 18.56
C ASN A 28 -1.61 -15.74 19.14
N GLN A 29 -1.53 -15.91 20.46
CA GLN A 29 -0.25 -15.84 21.18
C GLN A 29 0.71 -16.97 20.80
N ASP A 30 0.21 -18.17 20.54
CA ASP A 30 1.06 -19.31 20.19
C ASP A 30 1.70 -19.10 18.81
N VAL A 31 0.90 -18.65 17.84
CA VAL A 31 1.38 -18.32 16.49
C VAL A 31 2.39 -17.18 16.53
N PHE A 32 2.12 -16.13 17.32
CA PHE A 32 3.05 -15.01 17.45
C PHE A 32 4.38 -15.43 18.11
N ARG A 33 4.32 -16.31 19.13
CA ARG A 33 5.51 -16.83 19.80
C ARG A 33 6.38 -17.66 18.85
N GLU A 34 5.76 -18.53 18.06
CA GLU A 34 6.45 -19.31 17.03
C GLU A 34 7.12 -18.40 16.00
N PHE A 35 6.35 -17.45 15.45
CA PHE A 35 6.85 -16.48 14.48
C PHE A 35 8.04 -15.69 15.02
N LYS A 36 7.95 -15.20 16.27
CA LYS A 36 9.04 -14.49 16.92
C LYS A 36 10.28 -15.37 17.09
N GLY A 37 10.09 -16.63 17.46
CA GLY A 37 11.19 -17.61 17.57
C GLY A 37 11.92 -17.79 16.24
N GLU A 38 11.18 -17.97 15.15
CA GLU A 38 11.75 -18.11 13.80
C GLU A 38 12.44 -16.83 13.31
N ALA A 39 11.87 -15.65 13.58
CA ALA A 39 12.51 -14.38 13.24
C ALA A 39 13.86 -14.23 13.93
N ILE A 40 13.95 -14.55 15.23
CA ILE A 40 15.19 -14.47 16.01
C ILE A 40 16.22 -15.48 15.50
N LYS A 41 15.83 -16.74 15.24
CA LYS A 41 16.74 -17.77 14.70
C LYS A 41 17.40 -17.33 13.39
N ARG A 42 16.69 -16.56 12.57
CA ARG A 42 17.17 -16.03 11.29
C ARG A 42 17.88 -14.68 11.40
N GLY A 43 18.01 -14.14 12.62
CA GLY A 43 18.68 -12.85 12.86
C GLY A 43 17.85 -11.62 12.47
N PHE A 44 16.54 -11.75 12.27
CA PHE A 44 15.67 -10.63 11.92
C PHE A 44 15.06 -9.97 13.14
N LYS A 45 14.85 -8.65 13.07
CA LYS A 45 13.90 -7.98 13.98
C LYS A 45 12.49 -8.43 13.62
N VAL A 46 11.62 -8.52 14.63
CA VAL A 46 10.24 -8.98 14.45
C VAL A 46 9.48 -8.14 13.42
N GLY A 47 9.67 -6.81 13.44
CA GLY A 47 9.05 -5.91 12.47
C GLY A 47 9.56 -6.11 11.03
N ASP A 48 10.86 -6.34 10.85
CA ASP A 48 11.45 -6.60 9.52
C ASP A 48 10.95 -7.94 8.95
N ALA A 49 10.92 -8.97 9.81
CA ALA A 49 10.39 -10.29 9.44
C ALA A 49 8.89 -10.21 9.08
N LEU A 50 8.10 -9.44 9.82
CA LEU A 50 6.68 -9.23 9.55
C LEU A 50 6.49 -8.51 8.22
N THR A 51 7.28 -7.46 7.97
CA THR A 51 7.25 -6.71 6.71
C THR A 51 7.54 -7.63 5.52
N PHE A 52 8.56 -8.49 5.63
CA PHE A 52 8.89 -9.46 4.60
C PHE A 52 7.76 -10.48 4.38
N ALA A 53 7.17 -11.00 5.46
CA ALA A 53 6.05 -11.93 5.39
C ALA A 53 4.83 -11.30 4.70
N MET A 54 4.51 -10.04 5.01
CA MET A 54 3.42 -9.29 4.37
C MET A 54 3.67 -9.06 2.88
N GLN A 55 4.91 -8.73 2.48
CA GLN A 55 5.27 -8.57 1.07
C GLN A 55 5.08 -9.87 0.30
N LYS A 56 5.55 -10.99 0.87
CA LYS A 56 5.38 -12.32 0.29
C LYS A 56 3.90 -12.68 0.17
N PHE A 57 3.13 -12.52 1.26
CA PHE A 57 1.70 -12.77 1.26
C PHE A 57 0.95 -11.95 0.21
N ASN A 58 1.25 -10.65 0.09
CA ASN A 58 0.64 -9.78 -0.91
C ASN A 58 1.01 -10.21 -2.35
N SER A 59 2.24 -10.70 -2.57
CA SER A 59 2.64 -11.21 -3.89
C SER A 59 1.90 -12.50 -4.27
N GLU A 60 1.54 -13.32 -3.30
CA GLU A 60 0.81 -14.59 -3.50
C GLU A 60 -0.71 -14.37 -3.58
N CYS A 61 -1.24 -13.39 -2.86
CA CYS A 61 -2.68 -13.10 -2.79
C CYS A 61 -3.17 -12.08 -3.83
N ARG A 62 -2.28 -11.35 -4.49
CA ARG A 62 -2.67 -10.51 -5.62
C ARG A 62 -3.11 -11.41 -6.78
N SER A 63 -4.42 -11.60 -6.88
CA SER A 63 -5.04 -11.96 -8.16
C SER A 63 -4.55 -10.96 -9.20
N LYS A 64 -3.87 -11.44 -10.24
CA LYS A 64 -3.58 -10.65 -11.43
C LYS A 64 -4.92 -10.37 -12.11
N TYR A 65 -5.63 -9.36 -11.65
CA TYR A 65 -6.72 -8.78 -12.43
C TYR A 65 -6.06 -8.11 -13.64
N ASP A 66 -6.08 -8.82 -14.76
CA ASP A 66 -5.72 -8.24 -16.04
C ASP A 66 -6.79 -7.20 -16.39
N LEU A 67 -6.40 -5.96 -16.68
CA LEU A 67 -7.32 -4.93 -17.14
C LEU A 67 -8.12 -5.43 -18.36
N MET A 68 -7.49 -6.29 -19.17
CA MET A 68 -8.10 -6.92 -20.35
C MET A 68 -9.06 -8.07 -20.02
N SER A 69 -9.04 -8.59 -18.78
CA SER A 69 -9.97 -9.62 -18.32
C SER A 69 -11.30 -9.06 -17.80
N LEU A 70 -11.38 -7.74 -17.62
CA LEU A 70 -12.60 -7.06 -17.19
C LEU A 70 -13.61 -7.08 -18.35
N LYS A 71 -14.61 -7.99 -18.29
CA LYS A 71 -15.71 -7.99 -19.25
C LYS A 71 -16.63 -6.81 -18.94
N PRO A 72 -16.97 -5.96 -19.92
CA PRO A 72 -18.05 -5.00 -19.78
C PRO A 72 -19.32 -5.76 -19.40
N PHE A 73 -19.97 -5.37 -18.31
CA PHE A 73 -21.27 -5.90 -17.93
C PHE A 73 -22.34 -4.95 -18.45
N ASN A 74 -23.38 -5.52 -19.07
CA ASN A 74 -24.50 -4.74 -19.57
C ASN A 74 -25.46 -4.47 -18.41
N LEU A 75 -25.62 -3.19 -18.06
CA LEU A 75 -26.52 -2.74 -16.99
C LEU A 75 -28.01 -2.79 -17.39
N GLY A 76 -28.34 -3.11 -18.65
CA GLY A 76 -29.71 -3.14 -19.16
C GLY A 76 -30.16 -1.79 -19.74
N LYS A 77 -31.27 -1.79 -20.48
CA LYS A 77 -31.83 -0.55 -21.08
C LYS A 77 -32.30 0.41 -19.98
N GLY A 78 -31.94 1.69 -20.11
CA GLY A 78 -32.32 2.75 -19.17
C GLY A 78 -31.30 3.03 -18.07
N ASN A 79 -30.24 2.22 -17.95
CA ASN A 79 -29.18 2.37 -16.94
C ASN A 79 -27.88 2.97 -17.50
N GLU A 80 -27.94 3.63 -18.66
CA GLU A 80 -26.79 4.19 -19.37
C GLU A 80 -26.13 5.36 -18.62
N ARG A 81 -26.88 6.05 -17.75
CA ARG A 81 -26.44 7.26 -17.03
C ARG A 81 -26.35 7.07 -15.51
N VAL A 82 -26.32 5.82 -15.03
CA VAL A 82 -26.30 5.51 -13.59
C VAL A 82 -25.08 6.14 -12.92
N SER A 83 -23.93 6.16 -13.59
CA SER A 83 -22.73 6.82 -13.05
C SER A 83 -22.94 8.31 -12.83
N GLU A 84 -23.57 9.02 -13.79
CA GLU A 84 -23.87 10.46 -13.67
C GLU A 84 -24.85 10.73 -12.51
N GLN A 85 -25.87 9.88 -12.35
CA GLN A 85 -26.85 9.99 -11.26
C GLN A 85 -26.21 9.74 -9.89
N VAL A 86 -25.29 8.78 -9.79
CA VAL A 86 -24.58 8.49 -8.54
C VAL A 86 -23.63 9.62 -8.18
N ASP A 87 -22.96 10.21 -9.17
CA ASP A 87 -22.08 11.36 -8.96
C ASP A 87 -22.86 12.60 -8.52
N GLU A 88 -24.04 12.85 -9.11
CA GLU A 88 -24.95 13.94 -8.68
C GLU A 88 -25.42 13.75 -7.23
N ILE A 89 -25.78 12.53 -6.82
CA ILE A 89 -26.19 12.23 -5.43
C ILE A 89 -25.03 12.40 -4.45
N MET A 90 -23.82 11.97 -4.83
CA MET A 90 -22.66 11.94 -3.93
C MET A 90 -21.96 13.28 -3.81
N TYR A 91 -21.86 14.03 -4.91
CA TYR A 91 -21.06 15.25 -4.99
C TYR A 91 -21.88 16.52 -5.18
N GLY A 92 -23.17 16.42 -5.52
CA GLY A 92 -24.15 17.50 -5.45
C GLY A 92 -23.72 18.79 -6.16
N GLU A 93 -23.47 18.73 -7.47
CA GLU A 93 -23.65 19.94 -8.29
C GLU A 93 -25.13 20.22 -8.52
#